data_AF-A0A562Q4M5-F1
#
_entry.id   AF-A0A562Q4M5-F1
#
_cell.length_a   1.000
_cell.length_b   1.000
_cell.length_c   1.000
_cell.angle_alpha   90.00
_cell.angle_beta   90.00
_cell.angle_gamma   90.00
#
_symmetry.space_group_name_H-M   'P 1'
#
loop_
_entity.id
_entity.type
_entity.pdbx_description
1 polymer ?
#
loop_
_entity_poly.entity_id
_entity_poly.type
_entity_poly.pdbx_seq_one_letter_code
_entity_poly.pdbx_strand_id
1 'polypeptide(L)'
;MLKRLVIATVAGLLAGCATGPQTLPVSASDIAALRDVEVRNIVWQDELDFAPANRVFANGVATARENYYRWMDVRHAIRALLPVIDDVDVRRQLEDALGRGLGEAMAPGRVRVTTTARVPERADRERMRAALQPGGAFMEVKTEYELSVNSLRLEMHSTAEMYVAGRGDPVYANKFYYQSEPVAGSTSATILWAGNNGAPYRRAVAEGVAEIARMIALDVAQANTVPAAAKKMTLALANGSTRTPDVTGTVLRQRPGRIVLRADAGGLYSFAR
;
A
#
# COMPACT_ATOMS: atom_id res chain seq x y z
N MET A 1 -2.27 -56.83 9.01
CA MET A 1 -2.40 -55.64 9.89
C MET A 1 -1.43 -54.51 9.54
N LEU A 2 -1.06 -54.34 8.26
CA LEU A 2 -0.01 -53.38 7.83
C LEU A 2 -0.49 -52.33 6.80
N LYS A 3 -1.81 -52.17 6.62
CA LYS A 3 -2.41 -51.27 5.60
C LYS A 3 -3.16 -50.07 6.18
N ARG A 4 -3.18 -49.89 7.51
CA ARG A 4 -3.88 -48.77 8.18
C ARG A 4 -2.95 -47.70 8.75
N LEU A 5 -1.62 -47.85 8.61
CA LEU A 5 -0.63 -46.93 9.19
C LEU A 5 -0.09 -45.86 8.21
N VAL A 6 -0.49 -45.89 6.94
CA VAL A 6 0.10 -45.00 5.90
C VAL A 6 -0.77 -43.78 5.59
N ILE A 7 -2.05 -43.80 5.97
CA ILE A 7 -2.99 -42.70 5.63
C ILE A 7 -2.94 -41.55 6.65
N ALA A 8 -2.48 -41.79 7.89
CA ALA A 8 -2.40 -40.75 8.93
C ALA A 8 -1.21 -39.78 8.76
N THR A 9 -0.14 -40.19 8.05
CA THR A 9 1.09 -39.38 7.95
C THR A 9 1.08 -38.42 6.76
N VAL A 10 0.19 -38.63 5.77
CA VAL A 10 0.08 -37.73 4.59
C VAL A 10 -0.82 -36.51 4.87
N ALA A 11 -1.74 -36.60 5.84
CA ALA A 11 -2.61 -35.47 6.20
C ALA A 11 -1.90 -34.36 7.00
N GLY A 12 -0.78 -34.66 7.66
CA GLY A 12 0.00 -33.65 8.42
C GLY A 12 0.97 -32.81 7.57
N LEU A 13 1.31 -33.27 6.36
CA LEU A 13 2.31 -32.63 5.49
C LEU A 13 1.72 -31.62 4.49
N LEU A 14 0.39 -31.53 4.37
CA LEU A 14 -0.29 -30.57 3.49
C LEU A 14 -0.81 -29.31 4.23
N ALA A 15 -0.55 -29.20 5.53
CA ALA A 15 -0.87 -27.99 6.32
C ALA A 15 0.28 -26.94 6.31
N GLY A 16 1.37 -27.19 5.57
CA GLY A 16 2.48 -26.27 5.40
C GLY A 16 2.30 -25.36 4.20
N CYS A 17 2.29 -24.04 4.43
CA CYS A 17 2.12 -22.94 3.47
C CYS A 17 0.69 -22.46 3.20
N ALA A 18 -0.25 -22.65 4.12
CA ALA A 18 -1.32 -21.65 4.24
C ALA A 18 -0.67 -20.39 4.82
N THR A 19 -0.16 -19.50 3.95
CA THR A 19 0.13 -18.11 4.33
C THR A 19 -1.12 -17.61 5.03
N GLY A 20 -1.06 -17.42 6.34
CA GLY A 20 -2.18 -16.96 7.14
C GLY A 20 -2.78 -15.67 6.59
N PRO A 21 -3.97 -15.25 7.03
CA PRO A 21 -4.60 -14.03 6.53
C PRO A 21 -3.57 -12.89 6.60
N GLN A 22 -3.23 -12.32 5.43
CA GLN A 22 -2.22 -11.27 5.31
C GLN A 22 -2.65 -9.95 6.00
N THR A 23 -3.83 -9.96 6.62
CA THR A 23 -4.49 -8.83 7.23
C THR A 23 -4.99 -9.19 8.62
N LEU A 24 -4.61 -8.41 9.61
CA LEU A 24 -5.06 -8.49 10.99
C LEU A 24 -5.86 -7.21 11.30
N PRO A 25 -7.19 -7.28 11.48
CA PRO A 25 -7.96 -6.12 11.91
C PRO A 25 -7.60 -5.75 13.34
N VAL A 26 -7.66 -4.45 13.62
CA VAL A 26 -7.60 -3.96 14.99
C VAL A 26 -8.94 -4.21 15.68
N SER A 27 -8.92 -4.67 16.93
CA SER A 27 -10.15 -4.87 17.69
C SER A 27 -10.69 -3.54 18.21
N ALA A 28 -12.02 -3.42 18.34
CA ALA A 28 -12.63 -2.23 18.94
C ALA A 28 -12.17 -2.00 20.38
N SER A 29 -11.91 -3.07 21.13
CA SER A 29 -11.36 -3.00 22.49
C SER A 29 -9.92 -2.48 22.51
N ASP A 30 -9.08 -2.89 21.56
CA ASP A 30 -7.72 -2.37 21.46
C ASP A 30 -7.79 -0.86 21.18
N ILE A 31 -8.57 -0.41 20.19
CA ILE A 31 -8.77 1.02 19.88
C ILE A 31 -9.29 1.82 21.07
N ALA A 32 -10.27 1.30 21.79
CA ALA A 32 -10.84 1.97 22.96
C ALA A 32 -9.84 2.14 24.11
N ALA A 33 -8.86 1.24 24.23
CA ALA A 33 -7.82 1.29 25.25
C ALA A 33 -6.65 2.24 24.89
N LEU A 34 -6.57 2.72 23.64
CA LEU A 34 -5.50 3.60 23.20
C LEU A 34 -5.67 5.02 23.74
N ARG A 35 -4.57 5.56 24.25
CA ARG A 35 -4.43 6.94 24.72
C ARG A 35 -3.57 7.76 23.77
N ASP A 36 -2.44 7.18 23.37
CA ASP A 36 -1.45 7.81 22.50
C ASP A 36 -1.02 6.84 21.41
N VAL A 37 -0.89 7.33 20.18
CA VAL A 37 -0.50 6.56 19.00
C VAL A 37 0.62 7.31 18.28
N GLU A 38 1.84 6.79 18.36
CA GLU A 38 2.94 7.25 17.52
C GLU A 38 2.87 6.53 16.18
N VAL A 39 2.70 7.28 15.09
CA VAL A 39 2.73 6.75 13.73
C VAL A 39 4.08 7.14 13.12
N ARG A 40 4.82 6.15 12.63
CA ARG A 40 5.99 6.36 11.79
C ARG A 40 5.64 6.14 10.33
N ASN A 41 5.57 7.25 9.62
CA ASN A 41 5.46 7.26 8.18
C ASN A 41 6.86 7.02 7.59
N ILE A 42 6.99 6.00 6.77
CA ILE A 42 8.23 5.62 6.10
C ILE A 42 7.93 5.62 4.62
N VAL A 43 8.57 6.53 3.90
CA VAL A 43 8.46 6.58 2.44
C VAL A 43 9.81 6.25 1.86
N TRP A 44 9.88 5.13 1.15
CA TRP A 44 11.05 4.78 0.34
C TRP A 44 11.11 5.78 -0.81
N GLN A 45 12.00 6.75 -0.67
CA GLN A 45 12.23 7.82 -1.63
C GLN A 45 13.67 7.69 -2.11
N ASP A 46 14.01 6.52 -2.63
CA ASP A 46 15.04 6.45 -3.66
C ASP A 46 14.28 6.85 -4.94
N GLU A 47 14.56 8.07 -5.40
CA GLU A 47 13.86 8.82 -6.45
C GLU A 47 13.26 7.94 -7.56
N LEU A 48 11.94 7.71 -7.53
CA LEU A 48 11.23 6.84 -8.49
C LEU A 48 12.07 5.58 -8.85
N ASP A 49 12.24 4.67 -7.90
CA ASP A 49 12.93 3.40 -8.18
C ASP A 49 12.02 2.52 -9.07
N PHE A 50 12.14 2.66 -10.40
CA PHE A 50 11.33 1.88 -11.33
C PHE A 50 11.74 0.42 -11.24
N ALA A 51 10.78 -0.45 -10.88
CA ALA A 51 10.86 -1.90 -10.76
C ALA A 51 12.19 -2.48 -11.28
N PRO A 52 13.06 -3.00 -10.39
CA PRO A 52 14.42 -3.31 -10.75
C PRO A 52 14.49 -4.27 -11.94
N ALA A 53 15.56 -4.15 -12.73
CA ALA A 53 15.82 -4.99 -13.90
C ALA A 53 15.75 -6.50 -13.60
N ASN A 54 15.80 -6.91 -12.34
CA ASN A 54 15.57 -8.29 -11.91
C ASN A 54 14.14 -8.82 -12.17
N ARG A 55 13.09 -7.98 -12.28
CA ARG A 55 11.77 -8.41 -12.80
C ARG A 55 11.73 -8.51 -14.32
N VAL A 56 12.60 -7.77 -15.01
CA VAL A 56 12.72 -7.72 -16.47
C VAL A 56 13.35 -9.00 -17.05
N PHE A 57 14.25 -9.66 -16.31
CA PHE A 57 14.97 -10.85 -16.79
C PHE A 57 14.32 -12.19 -16.44
N ALA A 58 13.24 -12.22 -15.66
CA ALA A 58 12.56 -13.45 -15.26
C ALA A 58 11.78 -14.16 -16.39
N ASN A 59 11.57 -13.50 -17.54
CA ASN A 59 10.64 -13.95 -18.60
C ASN A 59 11.29 -14.26 -19.96
N GLY A 60 12.60 -14.49 -20.02
CA GLY A 60 13.31 -14.87 -21.25
C GLY A 60 13.83 -13.70 -22.10
N VAL A 61 14.67 -14.01 -23.10
CA VAL A 61 15.52 -13.03 -23.80
C VAL A 61 14.73 -12.03 -24.67
N ALA A 62 13.58 -12.42 -25.23
CA ALA A 62 12.74 -11.53 -26.04
C ALA A 62 12.02 -10.46 -25.19
N THR A 63 11.50 -10.85 -24.02
CA THR A 63 10.84 -9.90 -23.09
C THR A 63 11.87 -9.00 -22.41
N ALA A 64 13.09 -9.48 -22.17
CA ALA A 64 14.17 -8.66 -21.63
C ALA A 64 14.52 -7.45 -22.51
N ARG A 65 14.50 -7.62 -23.85
CA ARG A 65 14.80 -6.52 -24.78
C ARG A 65 13.68 -5.48 -24.84
N GLU A 66 12.42 -5.91 -24.92
CA GLU A 66 11.27 -4.99 -24.88
C GLU A 66 11.19 -4.23 -23.56
N ASN A 67 11.43 -4.93 -22.45
CA ASN A 67 11.51 -4.33 -21.13
C ASN A 67 12.72 -3.38 -20.98
N TYR A 68 13.86 -3.67 -21.62
CA TYR A 68 15.02 -2.77 -21.64
C TYR A 68 14.71 -1.45 -22.37
N TYR A 69 14.05 -1.51 -23.54
CA TYR A 69 13.65 -0.29 -24.24
C TYR A 69 12.61 0.51 -23.46
N ARG A 70 11.60 -0.17 -22.87
CA ARG A 70 10.64 0.50 -21.97
C ARG A 70 11.34 1.17 -20.79
N TRP A 71 12.37 0.53 -20.23
CA TRP A 71 13.14 1.10 -19.14
C TRP A 71 14.04 2.28 -19.57
N MET A 72 14.58 2.26 -20.79
CA MET A 72 15.28 3.42 -21.37
C MET A 72 14.33 4.60 -21.62
N ASP A 73 13.13 4.34 -22.14
CA ASP A 73 12.10 5.35 -22.34
C ASP A 73 11.70 5.97 -21.00
N VAL A 74 11.50 5.14 -19.97
CA VAL A 74 11.26 5.53 -18.58
C VAL A 74 12.41 6.39 -18.02
N ARG A 75 13.68 6.06 -18.28
CA ARG A 75 14.80 6.91 -17.84
C ARG A 75 14.83 8.27 -18.51
N HIS A 76 14.57 8.34 -19.82
CA HIS A 76 14.56 9.60 -20.55
C HIS A 76 13.39 10.49 -20.09
N ALA A 77 12.25 9.84 -19.88
CA ALA A 77 11.05 10.35 -19.28
C ALA A 77 11.28 11.02 -17.90
N ILE A 78 11.87 10.31 -16.95
CA ILE A 78 12.13 10.83 -15.60
C ILE A 78 12.92 12.13 -15.66
N ARG A 79 13.93 12.22 -16.53
CA ARG A 79 14.75 13.42 -16.67
C ARG A 79 13.94 14.67 -17.05
N ALA A 80 12.85 14.51 -17.81
CA ALA A 80 11.96 15.60 -18.15
C ALA A 80 10.98 15.95 -17.02
N LEU A 81 10.61 14.96 -16.20
CA LEU A 81 9.68 15.14 -15.09
C LEU A 81 10.36 15.73 -13.85
N LEU A 82 11.55 15.24 -13.47
CA LEU A 82 12.24 15.62 -12.23
C LEU A 82 12.35 17.14 -12.01
N PRO A 83 12.75 17.97 -13.00
CA PRO A 83 12.91 19.40 -12.79
C PRO A 83 11.60 20.14 -12.49
N VAL A 84 10.44 19.53 -12.81
CA VAL A 84 9.12 20.14 -12.58
C VAL A 84 8.38 19.53 -11.41
N ILE A 85 9.00 18.63 -10.64
CA ILE A 85 8.41 17.98 -9.45
C ILE A 85 9.39 17.88 -8.27
N ASP A 86 10.55 18.55 -8.33
CA ASP A 86 11.59 18.50 -7.30
C ASP A 86 11.10 19.04 -5.94
N ASP A 87 10.12 19.91 -5.95
CA ASP A 87 9.41 20.45 -4.78
C ASP A 87 8.32 19.52 -4.21
N VAL A 88 8.02 18.39 -4.88
CA VAL A 88 6.98 17.45 -4.41
C VAL A 88 7.50 16.60 -3.26
N ASP A 89 7.17 17.00 -2.04
CA ASP A 89 7.46 16.25 -0.82
C ASP A 89 6.33 15.27 -0.48
N VAL A 90 6.41 14.04 -1.00
CA VAL A 90 5.43 12.97 -0.72
C VAL A 90 5.43 12.57 0.76
N ARG A 91 6.58 12.65 1.43
CA ARG A 91 6.74 12.32 2.86
C ARG A 91 5.89 13.25 3.70
N ARG A 92 6.04 14.56 3.51
CA ARG A 92 5.25 15.56 4.21
C ARG A 92 3.76 15.46 3.89
N GLN A 93 3.40 15.23 2.62
CA GLN A 93 2.00 15.06 2.24
C GLN A 93 1.36 13.85 2.94
N LEU A 94 2.06 12.71 3.03
CA LEU A 94 1.59 11.53 3.76
C LEU A 94 1.50 11.78 5.26
N GLU A 95 2.49 12.45 5.86
CA GLU A 95 2.45 12.84 7.28
C GLU A 95 1.16 13.60 7.60
N ASP A 96 0.91 14.65 6.83
CA ASP A 96 -0.26 15.52 6.99
C ASP A 96 -1.57 14.75 6.77
N ALA A 97 -1.63 13.90 5.74
CA ALA A 97 -2.82 13.13 5.41
C ALA A 97 -3.12 12.04 6.44
N LEU A 98 -2.09 11.31 6.90
CA LEU A 98 -2.20 10.29 7.95
C LEU A 98 -2.62 10.93 9.28
N GLY A 99 -2.02 12.07 9.64
CA GLY A 99 -2.35 12.77 10.87
C GLY A 99 -3.82 13.17 10.94
N ARG A 100 -4.38 13.71 9.85
CA ARG A 100 -5.81 14.01 9.75
C ARG A 100 -6.67 12.74 9.77
N GLY A 101 -6.39 11.79 8.88
CA GLY A 101 -7.23 10.61 8.71
C GLY A 101 -7.29 9.71 9.96
N LEU A 102 -6.13 9.43 10.57
CA LEU A 102 -6.07 8.62 11.79
C LEU A 102 -6.55 9.40 13.02
N GLY A 103 -6.33 10.71 13.09
CA GLY A 103 -6.87 11.54 14.16
C GLY A 103 -8.41 11.53 14.20
N GLU A 104 -9.06 11.50 13.03
CA GLU A 104 -10.51 11.33 12.93
C GLU A 104 -10.95 9.90 13.34
N ALA A 105 -10.20 8.87 12.93
CA ALA A 105 -10.56 7.47 13.19
C ALA A 105 -10.33 7.00 14.64
N MET A 106 -9.30 7.50 15.31
CA MET A 106 -8.84 7.01 16.62
C MET A 106 -9.10 7.99 17.78
N ALA A 107 -9.80 9.10 17.49
CA ALA A 107 -10.07 10.28 18.31
C ALA A 107 -9.00 11.40 18.23
N PRO A 108 -9.42 12.69 18.16
CA PRO A 108 -8.52 13.82 18.02
C PRO A 108 -7.48 13.93 19.14
N GLY A 109 -6.25 14.31 18.78
CA GLY A 109 -5.16 14.57 19.73
C GLY A 109 -4.39 13.34 20.21
N ARG A 110 -4.85 12.12 19.86
CA ARG A 110 -4.15 10.86 20.24
C ARG A 110 -3.06 10.46 19.26
N VAL A 111 -3.12 10.94 18.02
CA VAL A 111 -2.23 10.51 16.94
C VAL A 111 -1.13 11.54 16.73
N ARG A 112 0.13 11.09 16.80
CA ARG A 112 1.30 11.87 16.39
C ARG A 112 1.98 11.14 15.26
N VAL A 113 2.03 11.77 14.09
CA VAL A 113 2.75 11.23 12.93
C VAL A 113 4.13 11.84 12.88
N THR A 114 5.13 11.00 12.61
CA THR A 114 6.51 11.41 12.34
C THR A 114 6.98 10.72 11.08
N THR A 115 7.58 11.47 10.16
CA THR A 115 8.14 10.87 8.94
C THR A 115 9.63 10.59 9.09
N THR A 116 10.05 9.42 8.61
CA THR A 116 11.45 9.01 8.58
C THR A 116 11.83 8.54 7.18
N ALA A 117 13.04 8.85 6.75
CA ALA A 117 13.54 8.43 5.44
C ALA A 117 13.92 6.94 5.39
N ARG A 118 14.23 6.33 6.55
CA ARG A 118 14.73 4.97 6.64
C ARG A 118 13.85 4.13 7.57
N VAL A 119 13.57 2.89 7.14
CA VAL A 119 12.91 1.89 8.00
C VAL A 119 13.78 1.66 9.23
N PRO A 120 13.23 1.79 10.45
CA PRO A 120 13.98 1.51 11.66
C PRO A 120 14.50 0.08 11.65
N GLU A 121 15.74 -0.12 12.10
CA GLU A 121 16.29 -1.47 12.18
C GLU A 121 15.50 -2.30 13.20
N ARG A 122 15.58 -3.63 13.12
CA ARG A 122 14.83 -4.52 14.02
C ARG A 122 15.03 -4.16 15.50
N ALA A 123 16.28 -3.88 15.90
CA ALA A 123 16.62 -3.49 17.27
C ALA A 123 15.96 -2.16 17.67
N ASP A 124 15.85 -1.19 16.75
CA ASP A 124 15.16 0.08 17.00
C ASP A 124 13.65 -0.14 17.21
N ARG A 125 13.03 -0.96 16.36
CA ARG A 125 11.61 -1.31 16.50
C ARG A 125 11.33 -2.02 17.83
N GLU A 126 12.21 -2.94 18.22
CA GLU A 126 12.12 -3.61 19.53
C GLU A 126 12.24 -2.60 20.69
N ARG A 127 13.18 -1.65 20.62
CA ARG A 127 13.32 -0.57 21.61
C ARG A 127 12.10 0.34 21.67
N MET A 128 11.56 0.75 20.54
CA MET A 128 10.35 1.58 20.47
C MET A 128 9.15 0.86 21.10
N ARG A 129 8.95 -0.42 20.78
CA ARG A 129 7.88 -1.24 21.38
C ARG A 129 8.05 -1.40 22.88
N ALA A 130 9.28 -1.64 23.35
CA ALA A 130 9.57 -1.76 24.77
C ALA A 130 9.38 -0.45 25.55
N ALA A 131 9.48 0.70 24.88
CA ALA A 131 9.30 2.02 25.49
C ALA A 131 7.83 2.47 25.58
N LEU A 132 6.89 1.74 24.96
CA LEU A 132 5.46 2.06 24.98
C LEU A 132 4.91 2.02 26.41
N GLN A 133 4.32 3.13 26.84
CA GLN A 133 3.59 3.21 28.11
C GLN A 133 2.25 2.50 28.01
N PRO A 134 1.64 2.05 29.13
CA PRO A 134 0.30 1.47 29.12
C PRO A 134 -0.72 2.37 28.40
N GLY A 135 -1.45 1.81 27.43
CA GLY A 135 -2.36 2.56 26.55
C GLY A 135 -1.68 3.25 25.36
N GLY A 136 -0.36 3.14 25.23
CA GLY A 136 0.39 3.61 24.08
C GLY A 136 0.42 2.59 22.93
N ALA A 137 0.38 3.09 21.71
CA ALA A 137 0.58 2.33 20.48
C ALA A 137 1.66 2.93 19.59
N PHE A 138 2.30 2.06 18.82
CA PHE A 138 3.24 2.40 17.77
C PHE A 138 2.74 1.81 16.45
N MET A 139 2.60 2.63 15.42
CA MET A 139 2.16 2.22 14.10
C MET A 139 3.23 2.53 13.06
N GLU A 140 3.67 1.53 12.30
CA GLU A 140 4.50 1.74 11.11
C GLU A 140 3.61 1.81 9.89
N VAL A 141 3.78 2.84 9.06
CA VAL A 141 3.19 2.93 7.72
C VAL A 141 4.33 3.03 6.73
N LYS A 142 4.48 2.03 5.86
CA LYS A 142 5.52 2.00 4.82
C LYS A 142 4.86 2.23 3.49
N THR A 143 5.28 3.24 2.75
CA THR A 143 4.73 3.58 1.44
C THR A 143 5.81 3.57 0.37
N GLU A 144 5.53 2.85 -0.71
CA GLU A 144 6.26 2.85 -1.96
C GLU A 144 5.36 3.47 -3.03
N TYR A 145 5.94 4.20 -3.97
CA TYR A 145 5.20 4.73 -5.11
C TYR A 145 6.05 4.69 -6.37
N GLU A 146 5.44 4.31 -7.48
CA GLU A 146 6.08 4.18 -8.78
C GLU A 146 5.10 4.53 -9.89
N LEU A 147 5.59 4.80 -11.11
CA LEU A 147 4.69 4.74 -12.26
C LEU A 147 4.52 3.29 -12.69
N SER A 148 3.33 2.95 -13.17
CA SER A 148 3.02 1.64 -13.74
C SER A 148 4.02 1.25 -14.85
N VAL A 149 4.10 -0.03 -15.21
CA VAL A 149 5.05 -0.54 -16.23
C VAL A 149 4.91 0.16 -17.58
N ASN A 150 3.69 0.57 -17.95
CA ASN A 150 3.43 1.36 -19.16
C ASN A 150 3.52 2.88 -18.94
N SER A 151 3.90 3.30 -17.74
CA SER A 151 4.04 4.68 -17.28
C SER A 151 2.78 5.53 -17.39
N LEU A 152 1.61 4.93 -17.61
CA LEU A 152 0.36 5.68 -17.76
C LEU A 152 -0.26 6.05 -16.42
N ARG A 153 0.09 5.38 -15.32
CA ARG A 153 -0.54 5.55 -14.01
C ARG A 153 0.51 5.72 -12.93
N LEU A 154 0.17 6.43 -11.87
CA LEU A 154 0.88 6.40 -10.60
C LEU A 154 0.27 5.28 -9.74
N GLU A 155 1.13 4.44 -9.17
CA GLU A 155 0.77 3.39 -8.25
C GLU A 155 1.39 3.68 -6.88
N MET A 156 0.63 3.46 -5.81
CA MET A 156 1.14 3.52 -4.45
C MET A 156 0.79 2.23 -3.72
N HIS A 157 1.79 1.66 -3.08
CA HIS A 157 1.66 0.49 -2.22
C HIS A 157 1.95 0.92 -0.80
N SER A 158 1.11 0.53 0.15
CA SER A 158 1.44 0.75 1.55
C SER A 158 1.17 -0.47 2.41
N THR A 159 2.01 -0.67 3.41
CA THR A 159 1.73 -1.60 4.51
C THR A 159 1.60 -0.82 5.79
N ALA A 160 0.72 -1.26 6.67
CA ALA A 160 0.55 -0.67 7.99
C ALA A 160 0.53 -1.76 9.05
N GLU A 161 1.29 -1.57 10.12
CA GLU A 161 1.35 -2.48 11.27
C GLU A 161 1.23 -1.66 12.56
N MET A 162 0.41 -2.09 13.51
CA MET A 162 0.28 -1.44 14.82
C MET A 162 0.63 -2.40 15.95
N TYR A 163 1.39 -1.91 16.90
CA TYR A 163 1.81 -2.58 18.12
C TYR A 163 1.28 -1.79 19.31
N VAL A 164 0.93 -2.47 20.39
CA VAL A 164 0.47 -1.85 21.64
C VAL A 164 1.35 -2.29 22.80
N ALA A 165 1.41 -1.47 23.84
CA ALA A 165 2.21 -1.76 25.03
C ALA A 165 1.94 -3.17 25.60
N GLY A 166 3.02 -3.88 25.93
CA GLY A 166 2.95 -5.22 26.53
C GLY A 166 2.61 -6.37 25.57
N ARG A 167 2.38 -6.12 24.27
CA ARG A 167 2.14 -7.17 23.27
C ARG A 167 3.33 -7.31 22.32
N GLY A 168 3.78 -8.55 22.13
CA GLY A 168 4.94 -8.88 21.28
C GLY A 168 4.65 -8.87 19.77
N ASP A 169 3.41 -9.23 19.40
CA ASP A 169 2.91 -9.28 18.03
C ASP A 169 2.08 -8.04 17.70
N PRO A 170 1.99 -7.65 16.40
CA PRO A 170 1.10 -6.56 16.01
C PRO A 170 -0.35 -6.91 16.36
N VAL A 171 -1.13 -5.89 16.73
CA VAL A 171 -2.59 -5.98 16.91
C VAL A 171 -3.35 -5.60 15.64
N TYR A 172 -2.62 -5.08 14.66
CA TYR A 172 -3.14 -4.63 13.39
C TYR A 172 -2.08 -4.82 12.31
N ALA A 173 -2.47 -5.32 11.15
CA ALA A 173 -1.62 -5.41 9.97
C ALA A 173 -2.49 -5.37 8.71
N ASN A 174 -2.18 -4.50 7.74
CA ASN A 174 -2.89 -4.52 6.46
C ASN A 174 -2.03 -3.95 5.32
N LYS A 175 -2.50 -4.15 4.08
CA LYS A 175 -1.93 -3.67 2.83
C LYS A 175 -2.93 -2.79 2.09
N PHE A 176 -2.40 -1.77 1.44
CA PHE A 176 -3.14 -0.74 0.73
C PHE A 176 -2.57 -0.54 -0.65
N TYR A 177 -3.44 -0.44 -1.64
CA TYR A 177 -3.06 -0.20 -3.02
C TYR A 177 -3.88 0.95 -3.59
N TYR A 178 -3.20 1.91 -4.20
CA TYR A 178 -3.82 2.98 -4.97
C TYR A 178 -3.28 2.95 -6.40
N GLN A 179 -4.17 3.17 -7.36
CA GLN A 179 -3.82 3.36 -8.77
C GLN A 179 -4.54 4.60 -9.32
N SER A 180 -3.79 5.55 -9.87
CA SER A 180 -4.36 6.78 -10.45
C SER A 180 -5.15 6.52 -11.71
N GLU A 181 -5.91 7.53 -12.17
CA GLU A 181 -6.38 7.57 -13.56
C GLU A 181 -5.19 7.55 -14.53
N PRO A 182 -5.35 7.03 -15.76
CA PRO A 182 -4.28 7.05 -16.72
C PRO A 182 -4.09 8.47 -17.27
N VAL A 183 -2.85 8.90 -17.50
CA VAL A 183 -2.62 10.03 -18.39
C VAL A 183 -3.00 9.63 -19.82
N ALA A 184 -3.85 10.43 -20.47
CA ALA A 184 -4.39 10.13 -21.80
C ALA A 184 -3.63 10.89 -22.90
N GLY A 185 -3.32 10.23 -24.02
CA GLY A 185 -2.76 10.87 -25.21
C GLY A 185 -2.01 9.90 -26.14
N SER A 186 -1.75 10.33 -27.37
CA SER A 186 -0.90 9.63 -28.35
C SER A 186 0.60 9.92 -28.19
N THR A 187 0.94 10.83 -27.29
CA THR A 187 2.31 11.22 -26.93
C THR A 187 2.86 10.27 -25.86
N SER A 188 4.19 10.20 -25.69
CA SER A 188 4.79 9.42 -24.61
C SER A 188 4.19 9.83 -23.25
N ALA A 189 3.90 8.84 -22.41
CA ALA A 189 3.24 9.04 -21.12
C ALA A 189 3.93 10.10 -20.26
N THR A 190 5.24 10.26 -20.43
CA THR A 190 6.02 11.16 -19.58
C THR A 190 6.00 12.61 -20.02
N ILE A 191 5.83 12.89 -21.31
CA ILE A 191 5.49 14.26 -21.73
C ILE A 191 4.14 14.64 -21.12
N LEU A 192 3.20 13.71 -21.02
CA LEU A 192 1.92 13.95 -20.37
C LEU A 192 2.09 14.21 -18.87
N TRP A 193 2.91 13.42 -18.16
CA TRP A 193 3.19 13.66 -16.74
C TRP A 193 3.90 14.98 -16.46
N ALA A 194 4.87 15.37 -17.30
CA ALA A 194 5.61 16.63 -17.18
C ALA A 194 4.79 17.85 -17.65
N GLY A 195 3.74 17.61 -18.43
CA GLY A 195 2.87 18.65 -18.99
C GLY A 195 2.28 19.58 -17.92
N ASN A 196 2.12 20.84 -18.28
CA ASN A 196 1.62 21.89 -17.38
C ASN A 196 2.37 21.91 -16.03
N ASN A 197 3.71 21.92 -16.09
CA ASN A 197 4.60 21.95 -14.91
C ASN A 197 4.36 20.79 -13.92
N GLY A 198 4.22 19.58 -14.46
CA GLY A 198 3.98 18.38 -13.64
C GLY A 198 2.57 18.29 -13.03
N ALA A 199 1.62 19.12 -13.45
CA ALA A 199 0.28 19.17 -12.83
C ALA A 199 -0.44 17.81 -12.77
N PRO A 200 -0.40 16.95 -13.81
CA PRO A 200 -0.98 15.61 -13.71
C PRO A 200 -0.33 14.77 -12.61
N TYR A 201 1.01 14.81 -12.52
CA TYR A 201 1.77 14.05 -11.52
C TYR A 201 1.43 14.51 -10.10
N ARG A 202 1.48 15.82 -9.87
CA ARG A 202 1.14 16.44 -8.58
C ARG A 202 -0.26 16.07 -8.13
N ARG A 203 -1.23 16.07 -9.06
CA ARG A 203 -2.62 15.66 -8.77
C ARG A 203 -2.71 14.19 -8.40
N ALA A 204 -2.05 13.31 -9.14
CA ALA A 204 -2.05 11.87 -8.87
C ALA A 204 -1.38 11.56 -7.52
N VAL A 205 -0.27 12.23 -7.19
CA VAL A 205 0.38 12.11 -5.88
C VAL A 205 -0.56 12.57 -4.77
N ALA A 206 -1.10 13.78 -4.87
CA ALA A 206 -1.98 14.32 -3.84
C ALA A 206 -3.23 13.45 -3.63
N GLU A 207 -3.82 12.93 -4.70
CA GLU A 207 -4.94 12.00 -4.61
C GLU A 207 -4.53 10.67 -3.97
N GLY A 208 -3.42 10.07 -4.42
CA GLY A 208 -2.91 8.80 -3.91
C GLY A 208 -2.62 8.85 -2.42
N VAL A 209 -1.90 9.88 -1.98
CA VAL A 209 -1.65 10.17 -0.57
C VAL A 209 -2.95 10.24 0.24
N ALA A 210 -3.92 11.01 -0.26
CA ALA A 210 -5.19 11.18 0.43
C ALA A 210 -6.00 9.86 0.46
N GLU A 211 -5.94 9.04 -0.59
CA GLU A 211 -6.62 7.75 -0.62
C GLU A 211 -5.97 6.71 0.28
N ILE A 212 -4.63 6.62 0.33
CA ILE A 212 -3.92 5.72 1.25
C ILE A 212 -4.31 6.06 2.71
N ALA A 213 -4.20 7.33 3.10
CA ALA A 213 -4.56 7.75 4.46
C ALA A 213 -6.04 7.46 4.79
N ARG A 214 -6.96 7.71 3.84
CA ARG A 214 -8.39 7.39 4.03
C ARG A 214 -8.65 5.90 4.14
N MET A 215 -7.95 5.05 3.38
CA MET A 215 -8.13 3.61 3.46
C MET A 215 -7.60 3.06 4.79
N ILE A 216 -6.45 3.54 5.26
CA ILE A 216 -5.92 3.17 6.58
C ILE A 216 -6.92 3.59 7.67
N ALA A 217 -7.38 4.85 7.65
CA ALA A 217 -8.36 5.35 8.60
C ALA A 217 -9.67 4.54 8.59
N LEU A 218 -10.18 4.22 7.40
CA LEU A 218 -11.37 3.39 7.21
C LEU A 218 -11.18 2.00 7.82
N ASP A 219 -10.03 1.37 7.58
CA ASP A 219 -9.71 0.02 8.04
C ASP A 219 -9.45 -0.05 9.56
N VAL A 220 -8.89 1.00 10.14
CA VAL A 220 -8.72 1.14 11.60
C VAL A 220 -10.08 1.38 12.28
N ALA A 221 -10.96 2.18 11.68
CA ALA A 221 -12.28 2.49 12.24
C ALA A 221 -13.27 1.32 12.14
N GLN A 222 -13.14 0.49 11.10
CA GLN A 222 -14.04 -0.64 10.84
C GLN A 222 -13.24 -1.92 11.01
N ALA A 223 -13.42 -2.63 12.13
CA ALA A 223 -12.74 -3.89 12.48
C ALA A 223 -13.07 -5.06 11.51
N ASN A 224 -12.74 -4.89 10.22
CA ASN A 224 -13.10 -5.74 9.09
C ASN A 224 -14.59 -6.09 8.95
N THR A 225 -15.50 -5.30 9.53
CA THR A 225 -16.94 -5.54 9.40
C THR A 225 -17.42 -5.20 8.00
N VAL A 226 -17.62 -6.22 7.19
CA VAL A 226 -18.25 -6.11 5.86
C VAL A 226 -19.75 -6.38 6.03
N PRO A 227 -20.64 -5.44 5.67
CA PRO A 227 -22.08 -5.70 5.70
C PRO A 227 -22.43 -6.91 4.82
N ALA A 228 -23.33 -7.79 5.26
CA ALA A 228 -23.72 -8.99 4.51
C ALA A 228 -24.31 -8.68 3.12
N ALA A 229 -24.88 -7.48 2.94
CA ALA A 229 -25.42 -6.99 1.67
C ALA A 229 -24.41 -6.22 0.80
N ALA A 230 -23.13 -6.20 1.17
CA ALA A 230 -22.15 -5.39 0.47
C ALA A 230 -21.83 -5.96 -0.92
N LYS A 231 -21.85 -5.07 -1.92
CA LYS A 231 -21.63 -5.39 -3.32
C LYS A 231 -20.23 -5.99 -3.54
N LYS A 232 -20.15 -7.13 -4.23
CA LYS A 232 -18.88 -7.67 -4.74
C LYS A 232 -18.53 -7.09 -6.10
N MET A 233 -17.25 -6.94 -6.39
CA MET A 233 -16.74 -6.51 -7.69
C MET A 233 -15.39 -7.17 -7.98
N THR A 234 -15.12 -7.39 -9.26
CA THR A 234 -13.82 -7.83 -9.77
C THR A 234 -13.26 -6.70 -10.65
N LEU A 235 -12.03 -6.30 -10.39
CA LEU A 235 -11.35 -5.20 -11.09
C LEU A 235 -9.98 -5.65 -11.58
N ALA A 236 -9.68 -5.36 -12.84
CA ALA A 236 -8.37 -5.64 -13.41
C ALA A 236 -7.35 -4.61 -12.91
N LEU A 237 -6.17 -5.10 -12.47
CA LEU A 237 -5.03 -4.24 -12.18
C LEU A 237 -4.43 -3.75 -13.50
N ALA A 238 -4.52 -2.45 -13.77
CA ALA A 238 -4.04 -1.87 -15.02
C ALA A 238 -2.52 -1.61 -15.01
N ASN A 239 -1.72 -2.64 -14.76
CA ASN A 239 -0.26 -2.52 -14.61
C ASN A 239 0.54 -2.88 -15.89
N GLY A 240 -0.12 -2.95 -17.06
CA GLY A 240 0.54 -3.17 -18.35
C GLY A 240 1.15 -4.57 -18.56
N SER A 241 0.97 -5.48 -17.60
CA SER A 241 1.36 -6.89 -17.68
C SER A 241 0.12 -7.75 -17.98
N THR A 242 0.23 -8.70 -18.90
CA THR A 242 -0.86 -9.63 -19.24
C THR A 242 -1.14 -10.71 -18.19
N ARG A 243 -0.42 -10.70 -17.06
CA ARG A 243 -0.45 -11.78 -16.05
C ARG A 243 -0.86 -11.35 -14.65
N THR A 244 -1.32 -10.11 -14.46
CA THR A 244 -1.70 -9.66 -13.13
C THR A 244 -3.12 -10.12 -12.83
N PRO A 245 -3.34 -10.92 -11.76
CA PRO A 245 -4.67 -11.41 -11.46
C PRO A 245 -5.61 -10.25 -11.13
N ASP A 246 -6.87 -10.39 -11.54
CA ASP A 246 -7.93 -9.46 -11.14
C ASP A 246 -8.11 -9.45 -9.63
N VAL A 247 -8.44 -8.28 -9.09
CA VAL A 247 -8.76 -8.11 -7.67
C VAL A 247 -10.27 -8.27 -7.50
N THR A 248 -10.66 -9.38 -6.88
CA THR A 248 -12.05 -9.61 -6.45
C THR A 248 -12.21 -9.26 -4.98
N GLY A 249 -13.31 -8.60 -4.64
CA GLY A 249 -13.62 -8.28 -3.26
C GLY A 249 -14.88 -7.48 -3.07
N THR A 250 -15.04 -6.94 -1.87
CA THR A 250 -16.23 -6.20 -1.45
C THR A 250 -16.02 -4.70 -1.57
N VAL A 251 -16.96 -4.01 -2.21
CA VAL A 251 -16.96 -2.55 -2.32
C VAL A 251 -17.27 -1.94 -0.96
N LEU A 252 -16.31 -1.19 -0.41
CA LEU A 252 -16.46 -0.45 0.85
C LEU A 252 -16.95 0.98 0.60
N ARG A 253 -16.52 1.59 -0.51
CA ARG A 253 -16.87 2.97 -0.87
C ARG A 253 -16.88 3.13 -2.38
N GLN A 254 -17.87 3.83 -2.91
CA GLN A 254 -17.94 4.20 -4.32
C GLN A 254 -18.30 5.68 -4.43
N ARG A 255 -17.51 6.44 -5.17
CA ARG A 255 -17.76 7.86 -5.48
C ARG A 255 -17.46 8.13 -6.96
N PRO A 256 -17.85 9.28 -7.53
CA PRO A 256 -17.49 9.60 -8.91
C PRO A 256 -15.98 9.44 -9.16
N GLY A 257 -15.61 8.66 -10.18
CA GLY A 257 -14.22 8.40 -10.57
C GLY A 257 -13.39 7.51 -9.64
N ARG A 258 -13.98 6.92 -8.58
CA ARG A 258 -13.20 6.15 -7.60
C ARG A 258 -14.00 5.05 -6.91
N ILE A 259 -13.39 3.88 -6.78
CA ILE A 259 -13.92 2.78 -5.98
C ILE A 259 -12.88 2.27 -5.00
N VAL A 260 -13.31 2.05 -3.76
CA VAL A 260 -12.51 1.39 -2.72
C VAL A 260 -13.09 0.01 -2.45
N LEU A 261 -12.25 -1.00 -2.56
CA LEU A 261 -12.60 -2.40 -2.44
C LEU A 261 -11.69 -3.09 -1.42
N ARG A 262 -12.28 -3.91 -0.56
CA ARG A 262 -11.55 -4.87 0.27
C ARG A 262 -11.46 -6.18 -0.50
N ALA A 263 -10.27 -6.56 -0.92
CA ALA A 263 -10.05 -7.81 -1.62
C ALA A 263 -10.41 -9.00 -0.73
N ASP A 264 -10.73 -10.15 -1.33
CA ASP A 264 -10.97 -11.39 -0.57
C ASP A 264 -9.73 -11.83 0.24
N ALA A 265 -8.53 -11.40 -0.18
CA ALA A 265 -7.28 -11.55 0.56
C ALA A 265 -7.10 -10.54 1.72
N GLY A 266 -8.06 -9.62 1.92
CA GLY A 266 -8.15 -8.68 3.04
C GLY A 266 -7.68 -7.26 2.76
N GLY A 267 -6.72 -7.08 1.84
CA GLY A 267 -6.12 -5.77 1.51
C GLY A 267 -7.13 -4.78 0.91
N LEU A 268 -6.89 -3.48 1.08
CA LEU A 268 -7.73 -2.43 0.49
C LEU A 268 -7.12 -1.88 -0.79
N TYR A 269 -7.97 -1.69 -1.79
CA TYR A 269 -7.60 -1.21 -3.12
C TYR A 269 -8.45 0.00 -3.49
N SER A 270 -7.82 1.03 -4.05
CA SER A 270 -8.47 2.25 -4.52
C SER A 270 -8.23 2.44 -6.02
N PHE A 271 -9.26 2.18 -6.83
CA PHE A 271 -9.20 2.17 -8.29
C PHE A 271 -9.91 3.36 -8.92
N ALA A 272 -9.24 3.92 -9.91
CA ALA A 272 -9.78 4.87 -10.87
C ALA A 272 -10.92 4.24 -11.68
N ARG A 273 -11.94 5.01 -12.09
CA ARG A 273 -13.15 4.46 -12.71
C ARG A 273 -13.71 5.32 -13.84
#